data_AF-A0A6P3XNP7-F1
#
_entry.id   AF-A0A6P3XNP7-F1
#
_cell.length_a   1.000
_cell.length_b   1.000
_cell.length_c   1.000
_cell.angle_alpha   90.00
_cell.angle_beta   90.00
_cell.angle_gamma   90.00
#
_symmetry.space_group_name_H-M   'P 1'
#
loop_
_entity.id
_entity.type
_entity.pdbx_description
1 polymer ?
#
loop_
_entity_poly.entity_id
_entity_poly.type
_entity_poly.pdbx_seq_one_letter_code
_entity_poly.pdbx_strand_id
1 'polypeptide(L)' 'MSSIKCITLEEKLRKNPELMLSDIQILREWCEKQPRLPRIQNVEVALFLHCNYHHIQPAKDTIENYYIYRTHAP' A
#
# COMPACT_ATOMS: atom_id res chain seq x y z
N MET A 1 8.29 -27.60 -5.01
CA MET A 1 8.48 -26.23 -4.48
C MET A 1 7.14 -25.80 -3.93
N SER A 2 7.01 -25.66 -2.61
CA SER A 2 5.74 -25.34 -1.96
C SER A 2 5.29 -23.98 -2.49
N SER A 3 4.15 -23.95 -3.18
CA SER A 3 3.53 -22.71 -3.63
C SER A 3 3.25 -21.91 -2.37
N ILE A 4 4.08 -20.89 -2.12
CA ILE A 4 3.80 -19.87 -1.11
C ILE A 4 2.42 -19.37 -1.51
N LYS A 5 1.40 -19.76 -0.74
CA LYS A 5 0.08 -19.17 -0.86
C LYS A 5 0.30 -17.72 -0.46
N CYS A 6 0.61 -16.88 -1.44
CA CYS A 6 0.34 -15.47 -1.38
C CYS A 6 -1.14 -15.45 -1.00
N ILE A 7 -1.42 -15.27 0.29
CA ILE A 7 -2.78 -15.09 0.77
C ILE A 7 -3.23 -13.87 -0.01
N THR A 8 -4.01 -14.12 -1.05
CA THR A 8 -4.35 -13.15 -2.07
C THR A 8 -4.99 -12.00 -1.33
N LEU A 9 -4.48 -10.80 -1.54
CA LEU A 9 -5.02 -9.56 -0.99
C LEU A 9 -6.57 -9.54 -1.03
N GLU A 10 -7.13 -10.09 -2.11
CA GLU A 10 -8.57 -10.34 -2.34
C GLU A 10 -9.28 -11.12 -1.22
N GLU A 11 -8.66 -12.15 -0.66
CA GLU A 11 -9.27 -13.04 0.34
C GLU A 11 -9.38 -12.39 1.73
N LYS A 12 -8.47 -11.44 2.01
CA LYS A 12 -8.55 -10.56 3.18
C LYS A 12 -9.46 -9.35 2.91
N LEU A 13 -9.46 -8.80 1.69
CA LEU A 13 -10.37 -7.72 1.27
C LEU A 13 -11.84 -8.11 1.43
N ARG A 14 -12.16 -9.40 1.24
CA ARG A 14 -13.53 -9.94 1.34
C ARG A 14 -14.22 -9.66 2.68
N LYS A 15 -13.48 -9.37 3.75
CA LYS A 15 -14.08 -9.05 5.06
C LYS A 15 -14.56 -7.60 5.19
N ASN A 16 -14.06 -6.65 4.39
CA ASN A 16 -14.50 -5.25 4.34
C ASN A 16 -14.07 -4.59 3.00
N PRO A 17 -14.71 -4.95 1.88
CA PRO A 17 -14.24 -4.57 0.55
C PRO A 17 -14.46 -3.09 0.22
N GLU A 18 -15.51 -2.46 0.75
CA GLU A 18 -15.89 -1.09 0.37
C GLU A 18 -14.99 -0.02 1.00
N LEU A 19 -14.68 -0.14 2.30
CA LEU A 19 -13.76 0.75 2.99
C LEU A 19 -12.35 0.71 2.40
N MET A 20 -11.87 -0.49 2.01
CA MET A 20 -10.53 -0.63 1.46
C MET A 20 -10.35 0.03 0.09
N LEU A 21 -11.37 0.01 -0.79
CA LEU A 21 -11.23 0.56 -2.14
C LEU A 21 -11.13 2.09 -2.14
N SER A 22 -11.95 2.77 -1.34
CA SER A 22 -11.86 4.22 -1.17
C SER A 22 -10.52 4.63 -0.55
N ASP A 23 -10.05 3.89 0.44
CA ASP A 23 -8.77 4.17 1.11
C ASP A 23 -7.58 3.97 0.16
N ILE A 24 -7.60 2.92 -0.67
CA ILE A 24 -6.61 2.69 -1.72
C ILE A 24 -6.60 3.85 -2.71
N GLN A 25 -7.77 4.35 -3.13
CA GLN A 25 -7.84 5.45 -4.08
C GLN A 25 -7.31 6.76 -3.49
N ILE A 26 -7.66 7.07 -2.24
CA ILE A 26 -7.14 8.23 -1.51
C ILE A 26 -5.61 8.16 -1.38
N LEU A 27 -5.07 6.99 -1.01
CA LEU A 27 -3.63 6.78 -0.91
C LEU A 27 -2.93 6.91 -2.26
N ARG A 28 -3.51 6.35 -3.32
CA ARG A 28 -2.98 6.42 -4.68
C ARG A 28 -2.88 7.86 -5.17
N GLU A 29 -3.94 8.64 -5.04
CA GLU A 29 -3.95 10.06 -5.41
C GLU A 29 -2.97 10.87 -4.57
N TRP A 30 -2.82 10.55 -3.28
CA TRP A 30 -1.81 11.17 -2.44
C TRP A 30 -0.40 10.84 -2.93
N CYS A 31 -0.12 9.58 -3.31
CA CYS A 31 1.19 9.19 -3.85
C CYS A 31 1.52 9.90 -5.16
N GLU A 32 0.54 10.06 -6.06
CA GLU A 32 0.72 10.79 -7.33
C GLU A 32 1.03 12.27 -7.14
N LYS A 33 0.61 12.88 -6.03
CA LYS A 33 0.93 14.27 -5.69
C LYS A 33 2.36 14.44 -5.13
N GLN A 34 3.01 13.35 -4.71
CA GLN A 34 4.35 13.43 -4.12
C GLN A 34 5.43 13.36 -5.21
N PRO A 35 6.25 14.41 -5.40
CA PRO A 35 7.26 14.43 -6.46
C PRO A 35 8.41 13.44 -6.26
N ARG A 36 8.57 12.90 -5.05
CA ARG A 36 9.63 11.95 -4.70
C ARG A 36 9.19 10.49 -4.75
N LEU A 37 7.88 10.21 -4.84
CA LEU A 37 7.37 8.85 -4.88
C LEU A 37 7.28 8.37 -6.33
N PRO A 38 7.73 7.13 -6.64
CA PRO A 38 7.53 6.55 -7.95
C PRO A 38 6.04 6.23 -8.15
N ARG A 39 5.68 5.83 -9.37
CA ARG A 39 4.31 5.43 -9.69
C ARG A 39 3.97 4.10 -9.02
N ILE A 40 3.31 4.18 -7.87
CA ILE A 40 2.92 3.01 -7.06
C ILE A 40 1.69 2.33 -7.66
N GLN A 41 1.72 1.00 -7.78
CA GLN A 41 0.61 0.19 -8.26
C GLN A 41 -0.46 0.02 -7.17
N ASN A 42 -1.72 -0.17 -7.55
CA ASN A 42 -2.82 -0.36 -6.58
C ASN A 42 -2.58 -1.56 -5.64
N VAL A 43 -1.95 -2.62 -6.15
CA VAL A 43 -1.58 -3.81 -5.36
C VAL A 43 -0.54 -3.49 -4.28
N GLU A 44 0.39 -2.58 -4.56
CA GLU A 44 1.40 -2.14 -3.59
C GLU A 44 0.77 -1.22 -2.54
N VAL A 45 -0.07 -0.27 -2.97
CA VAL A 45 -0.83 0.60 -2.05
C VAL A 45 -1.68 -0.22 -1.09
N ALA A 46 -2.38 -1.23 -1.60
CA ALA A 46 -3.20 -2.11 -0.78
C ALA A 46 -2.38 -2.96 0.19
N LEU A 47 -1.16 -3.37 -0.19
CA LEU A 47 -0.22 -4.04 0.71
C LEU A 47 0.22 -3.11 1.85
N PHE A 48 0.61 -1.87 1.54
CA PHE A 48 0.98 -0.87 2.56
C PHE A 48 -0.17 -0.56 3.52
N LEU A 49 -1.37 -0.42 2.98
CA LEU A 49 -2.59 -0.22 3.76
C LEU A 49 -2.86 -1.42 4.67
N HIS A 50 -2.68 -2.64 4.16
CA HIS A 50 -2.84 -3.86 4.95
C HIS A 50 -1.81 -3.97 6.08
N CYS A 51 -0.54 -3.66 5.82
CA CYS A 51 0.51 -3.64 6.82
C CYS A 51 0.25 -2.62 7.95
N ASN A 52 -0.57 -1.61 7.68
CA ASN A 52 -0.94 -0.54 8.59
C ASN A 52 -2.37 -0.70 9.14
N TYR A 53 -2.91 -1.92 9.16
CA TYR A 53 -4.25 -2.23 9.70
C TYR A 53 -5.38 -1.38 9.08
N HIS A 54 -5.22 -1.00 7.81
CA HIS A 54 -6.15 -0.14 7.07
C HIS A 54 -6.24 1.31 7.58
N HIS A 55 -5.25 1.78 8.33
CA HIS A 55 -5.15 3.19 8.68
C HIS A 55 -4.40 3.97 7.58
N ILE A 56 -5.06 4.97 6.98
CA ILE A 56 -4.47 5.78 5.90
C ILE A 56 -3.21 6.53 6.37
N GLN A 57 -3.24 7.18 7.54
CA GLN A 57 -2.14 8.04 7.97
C GLN A 57 -0.84 7.24 8.21
N PRO A 58 -0.85 6.12 8.97
CA PRO A 58 0.32 5.25 9.10
C PRO A 58 0.76 4.62 7.78
N ALA A 59 -0.18 4.33 6.87
CA ALA A 59 0.16 3.83 5.54
C ALA A 59 0.96 4.85 4.72
N LYS A 60 0.61 6.14 4.77
CA LYS A 60 1.37 7.22 4.13
C LYS A 60 2.79 7.30 4.68
N ASP A 61 2.94 7.31 6.00
CA ASP A 61 4.25 7.38 6.66
C ASP A 61 5.11 6.16 6.29
N THR A 62 4.50 4.97 6.21
CA THR A 62 5.19 3.74 5.80
C THR A 62 5.66 3.82 4.35
N ILE A 63 4.80 4.28 3.43
CA ILE A 63 5.14 4.45 2.01
C ILE A 63 6.29 5.44 1.87
N GLU A 64 6.17 6.61 2.50
CA GLU A 64 7.19 7.66 2.44
C GLU A 64 8.53 7.14 2.99
N ASN A 65 8.53 6.55 4.17
CA ASN A 65 9.74 5.98 4.76
C ASN A 65 10.34 4.89 3.86
N TYR A 66 9.53 3.97 3.33
CA TYR A 66 10.01 2.90 2.45
C TYR A 66 10.76 3.45 1.22
N TYR A 67 10.20 4.44 0.54
CA TYR A 67 10.83 5.02 -0.65
C TYR A 67 11.98 5.98 -0.31
N ILE A 68 11.94 6.67 0.83
CA ILE A 68 13.09 7.42 1.37
C ILE A 68 14.26 6.45 1.62
N TYR A 69 14.05 5.40 2.41
CA TYR A 69 15.11 4.43 2.69
C TYR A 69 15.64 3.76 1.42
N ARG A 70 14.78 3.44 0.46
CA ARG A 70 15.18 2.85 -0.83
C ARG A 70 16.00 3.80 -1.71
N THR A 71 15.78 5.11 -1.62
CA THR A 71 16.57 6.11 -2.35
C THR A 71 17.86 6.49 -1.61
N HIS A 72 17.90 6.33 -0.29
CA HIS A 72 19.07 6.59 0.55
C HIS A 72 20.00 5.38 0.74
N ALA A 73 19.57 4.17 0.40
CA ALA A 73 20.40 2.96 0.42
C ALA A 73 21.05 2.77 -0.97
N PRO A 74 22.39 2.92 -1.10
CA PRO A 74 23.13 2.73 -2.35
C PRO A 74 23.21 1.27 -2.80
#